data_AF-R6VQ77-F1
#
_entry.id   AF-R6VQ77-F1
#
_cell.length_a   1.000
_cell.length_b   1.000
_cell.length_c   1.000
_cell.angle_alpha   90.00
_cell.angle_beta   90.00
_cell.angle_gamma   90.00
#
_symmetry.space_group_name_H-M   'P 1'
#
loop_
_entity.id
_entity.type
_entity.pdbx_description
1 polymer ?
#
loop_
_entity_poly.entity_id
_entity_poly.type
_entity_poly.pdbx_seq_one_letter_code
_entity_poly.pdbx_strand_id
1 'polypeptide(L)'
;MVNLVKEAQESKKKLVLSAMVAGLTIIAAVPLFILSGMLEIENWIRVLLIGIGFVVLVGGIAIACVLDLEAGAYECPECNKRFVPNMKSYIMGPHTITKRKLVCPHCGAYKYCKKVLTK
;
A
#
# COMPACT_ATOMS: atom_id res chain seq x y z
N MET A 1 22.24 -14.27 -12.18
CA MET A 1 21.24 -13.47 -12.95
C MET A 1 19.82 -14.02 -12.79
N VAL A 2 19.60 -15.34 -12.91
CA VAL A 2 18.26 -15.98 -12.79
C VAL A 2 17.53 -15.66 -11.47
N ASN A 3 18.25 -15.56 -10.34
CA ASN A 3 17.64 -15.25 -9.04
C ASN A 3 17.11 -13.80 -8.95
N LEU A 4 17.82 -12.82 -9.51
CA LEU A 4 17.39 -11.42 -9.51
C LEU A 4 16.20 -11.18 -10.45
N VAL A 5 16.16 -11.89 -11.59
CA VAL A 5 15.02 -11.81 -12.53
C VAL A 5 13.76 -12.40 -11.88
N LYS A 6 13.87 -13.55 -11.21
CA LYS A 6 12.77 -14.17 -10.46
C LYS A 6 12.25 -13.25 -9.35
N GLU A 7 13.15 -12.65 -8.57
CA GLU A 7 12.79 -11.71 -7.50
C GLU A 7 12.05 -10.47 -8.06
N ALA A 8 12.56 -9.90 -9.15
CA ALA A 8 11.90 -8.76 -9.80
C ALA A 8 10.51 -9.14 -10.34
N GLN A 9 10.34 -10.36 -10.87
CA GLN A 9 9.03 -10.86 -11.29
C GLN A 9 8.06 -11.04 -10.12
N GLU A 10 8.54 -11.56 -8.98
CA GLU A 10 7.72 -11.70 -7.77
C GLU A 10 7.31 -10.35 -7.21
N SER A 11 8.23 -9.39 -7.12
CA SER A 11 7.92 -8.01 -6.72
C SER A 11 6.89 -7.37 -7.65
N LYS A 12 6.99 -7.57 -8.97
CA LYS A 12 5.96 -7.11 -9.93
C LYS A 12 4.60 -7.76 -9.66
N LYS A 13 4.55 -9.07 -9.41
CA LYS A 13 3.29 -9.77 -9.07
C LYS A 13 2.66 -9.17 -7.81
N LYS A 14 3.45 -8.91 -6.77
CA LYS A 14 2.97 -8.26 -5.53
C LYS A 14 2.44 -6.85 -5.77
N LEU A 15 3.10 -6.04 -6.61
CA LEU A 15 2.59 -4.72 -7.01
C LEU A 15 1.26 -4.80 -7.76
N VAL A 16 1.15 -5.71 -8.73
CA VAL A 16 -0.10 -5.92 -9.49
C VAL A 16 -1.22 -6.39 -8.56
N LEU A 17 -0.91 -7.32 -7.66
CA LEU A 17 -1.88 -7.82 -6.68
C LEU A 17 -2.34 -6.72 -5.72
N SER A 18 -1.41 -5.87 -5.24
CA SER A 18 -1.74 -4.70 -4.42
C SER A 18 -2.71 -3.76 -5.14
N ALA A 19 -2.45 -3.45 -6.41
CA ALA A 19 -3.32 -2.60 -7.22
C ALA A 19 -4.71 -3.23 -7.45
N MET A 20 -4.78 -4.53 -7.71
CA MET A 20 -6.03 -5.27 -7.85
C MET A 20 -6.86 -5.24 -6.55
N VAL A 21 -6.22 -5.52 -5.41
CA VAL A 21 -6.88 -5.48 -4.09
C VAL A 21 -7.40 -4.08 -3.80
N ALA A 22 -6.61 -3.03 -4.03
CA ALA A 22 -7.06 -1.65 -3.85
C ALA A 22 -8.27 -1.32 -4.73
N GLY A 23 -8.25 -1.71 -6.01
CA GLY A 23 -9.38 -1.51 -6.93
C GLY A 23 -10.65 -2.24 -6.49
N LEU A 24 -10.54 -3.53 -6.15
CA LEU A 24 -11.67 -4.34 -5.68
C LEU A 24 -12.25 -3.81 -4.36
N THR A 25 -11.39 -3.29 -3.47
CA THR A 25 -11.81 -2.69 -2.20
C THR A 25 -12.68 -1.46 -2.45
N ILE A 26 -12.31 -0.60 -3.40
CA ILE A 26 -13.10 0.58 -3.77
C ILE A 26 -14.44 0.15 -4.37
N ILE A 27 -14.42 -0.80 -5.31
CA ILE A 27 -15.64 -1.32 -5.96
C ILE A 27 -16.60 -1.93 -4.93
N ALA A 28 -16.08 -2.60 -3.90
CA ALA A 28 -16.90 -3.21 -2.84
C ALA A 28 -17.40 -2.19 -1.81
N ALA A 29 -16.56 -1.23 -1.38
CA ALA A 29 -16.88 -0.30 -0.30
C ALA A 29 -17.77 0.87 -0.75
N VAL A 30 -17.54 1.41 -1.95
CA VAL A 30 -18.26 2.61 -2.44
C VAL A 30 -19.77 2.41 -2.50
N PRO A 31 -20.31 1.31 -3.07
CA PRO A 31 -21.75 1.07 -3.09
C PRO A 31 -22.36 1.00 -1.69
N LEU A 32 -21.67 0.41 -0.70
CA LEU A 32 -22.17 0.31 0.67
C LEU A 32 -22.39 1.69 1.31
N PHE A 33 -21.44 2.61 1.10
CA PHE A 33 -21.57 3.98 1.59
C PHE A 33 -22.64 4.78 0.83
N ILE A 34 -22.73 4.62 -0.50
CA ILE A 34 -23.75 5.28 -1.33
C ILE A 34 -25.16 4.82 -0.92
N LEU A 35 -25.39 3.51 -0.84
CA LEU A 35 -26.68 2.95 -0.45
C LEU A 35 -27.09 3.37 0.96
N SER A 36 -26.12 3.44 1.88
CA SER A 36 -26.34 3.94 3.24
C SER A 36 -26.78 5.41 3.31
N GLY A 37 -26.36 6.24 2.36
CA GLY A 37 -26.62 7.68 2.33
C GLY A 37 -27.84 8.09 1.50
N MET A 38 -28.11 7.38 0.40
CA MET A 38 -29.19 7.72 -0.54
C MET A 38 -30.54 7.12 -0.19
N LEU A 39 -30.57 5.95 0.47
CA LEU A 39 -31.82 5.26 0.77
C LEU A 39 -32.37 5.64 2.14
N GLU A 40 -33.69 5.80 2.21
CA GLU A 40 -34.45 5.93 3.45
C GLU A 40 -34.60 4.54 4.09
N ILE A 41 -33.52 4.07 4.71
CA ILE A 41 -33.45 2.80 5.44
C ILE A 41 -33.48 3.01 6.95
N GLU A 42 -33.88 1.98 7.69
CA GLU A 42 -33.82 1.97 9.16
C GLU A 42 -32.41 2.26 9.67
N ASN A 43 -32.33 3.02 10.77
CA ASN A 43 -31.05 3.47 11.35
C ASN A 43 -30.08 2.32 11.66
N TRP A 44 -30.60 1.17 12.10
CA TRP A 44 -29.76 0.01 12.43
C TRP A 44 -29.13 -0.62 11.19
N ILE A 45 -29.89 -0.73 10.10
CA ILE A 45 -29.37 -1.22 8.81
C ILE A 45 -28.34 -0.23 8.25
N ARG A 46 -28.59 1.08 8.38
CA ARG A 46 -27.63 2.13 7.99
C ARG A 46 -26.29 1.97 8.70
N VAL A 47 -26.32 1.86 10.03
CA VAL A 47 -25.11 1.68 10.85
C VAL A 47 -24.38 0.38 10.47
N LEU A 48 -25.13 -0.71 10.21
CA LEU A 48 -24.56 -1.98 9.76
C LEU A 48 -23.83 -1.83 8.42
N LEU A 49 -24.44 -1.19 7.41
CA LEU A 49 -23.82 -0.97 6.10
C LEU A 49 -22.55 -0.13 6.18
N ILE A 50 -22.56 0.93 6.98
CA ILE A 50 -21.37 1.76 7.23
C ILE A 50 -20.28 0.94 7.91
N GLY A 51 -20.63 0.14 8.92
CA GLY A 51 -19.69 -0.72 9.63
C GLY A 51 -19.02 -1.74 8.70
N ILE A 52 -19.80 -2.42 7.86
CA ILE A 52 -19.27 -3.39 6.88
C ILE A 52 -18.37 -2.66 5.86
N GLY A 53 -18.82 -1.53 5.32
CA GLY A 53 -18.03 -0.71 4.38
C GLY A 53 -16.69 -0.27 4.97
N PHE A 54 -16.68 0.12 6.24
CA PHE A 54 -15.46 0.51 6.95
C PHE A 54 -14.50 -0.67 7.15
N VAL A 55 -15.00 -1.84 7.55
CA VAL A 55 -14.18 -3.05 7.70
C VAL A 55 -13.55 -3.46 6.37
N VAL A 56 -14.33 -3.47 5.28
CA VAL A 56 -13.83 -3.77 3.93
C VAL A 56 -12.75 -2.77 3.51
N LEU A 57 -12.99 -1.47 3.71
CA LEU A 57 -12.05 -0.41 3.37
C LEU A 57 -10.72 -0.56 4.13
N VAL A 58 -10.77 -0.70 5.45
CA VAL A 58 -9.57 -0.81 6.29
C VAL A 58 -8.79 -2.09 5.98
N GLY A 59 -9.49 -3.23 5.85
CA GLY A 59 -8.87 -4.52 5.52
C GLY A 59 -8.19 -4.49 4.15
N GLY A 60 -8.87 -3.95 3.14
CA GLY A 60 -8.32 -3.82 1.80
C GLY A 60 -7.09 -2.91 1.73
N ILE A 61 -7.13 -1.74 2.40
CA ILE A 61 -5.98 -0.83 2.49
C ILE A 61 -4.81 -1.52 3.20
N ALA A 62 -5.05 -2.24 4.30
CA ALA A 62 -4.01 -2.94 5.03
C ALA A 62 -3.29 -3.99 4.16
N ILE A 63 -4.05 -4.83 3.45
CA ILE A 63 -3.49 -5.85 2.54
C ILE A 63 -2.72 -5.19 1.39
N ALA A 64 -3.29 -4.15 0.77
CA ALA A 64 -2.61 -3.41 -0.29
C ALA A 64 -1.27 -2.81 0.19
N CYS A 65 -1.23 -2.26 1.40
CA CYS A 65 0.00 -1.72 1.99
C CYS A 65 1.05 -2.80 2.27
N VAL A 66 0.65 -3.97 2.80
CA VAL A 66 1.55 -5.10 3.04
C VAL A 66 2.16 -5.59 1.73
N LEU A 67 1.33 -5.81 0.71
CA LEU A 67 1.78 -6.26 -0.60
C LEU A 67 2.72 -5.26 -1.27
N ASP A 68 2.43 -3.95 -1.17
CA ASP A 68 3.30 -2.94 -1.74
C ASP A 68 4.63 -2.83 -0.97
N LEU A 69 4.60 -2.89 0.37
CA LEU A 69 5.81 -2.82 1.20
C LEU A 69 6.76 -3.98 0.93
N GLU A 70 6.22 -5.19 0.76
CA GLU A 70 7.01 -6.37 0.45
C GLU A 70 7.55 -6.40 -0.98
N ALA A 71 6.96 -5.60 -1.87
CA ALA A 71 7.34 -5.52 -3.27
C ALA A 71 8.59 -4.66 -3.45
N GLY A 72 9.75 -5.32 -3.42
CA GLY A 72 11.05 -4.70 -3.66
C GLY A 72 11.66 -4.03 -2.43
N ALA A 73 12.49 -3.01 -2.66
CA ALA A 73 13.20 -2.22 -1.66
C ALA A 73 13.26 -0.75 -2.06
N TYR A 74 13.86 0.08 -1.20
CA TYR A 74 14.13 1.48 -1.45
C TYR A 74 15.64 1.73 -1.49
N GLU A 75 16.10 2.45 -2.51
CA GLU A 75 17.49 2.85 -2.69
C GLU A 75 17.70 4.28 -2.18
N CYS A 76 18.67 4.44 -1.27
CA CYS A 76 19.03 5.75 -0.72
C CYS A 76 19.85 6.56 -1.74
N PRO A 77 19.49 7.82 -2.05
CA PRO A 77 20.26 8.64 -3.00
C PRO A 77 21.63 9.08 -2.47
N GLU A 78 21.87 9.05 -1.16
CA GLU A 78 23.12 9.50 -0.55
C GLU A 78 24.17 8.38 -0.50
N CYS A 79 23.78 7.17 -0.08
CA CYS A 79 24.71 6.05 0.09
C CYS A 79 24.48 4.88 -0.88
N ASN A 80 23.46 4.96 -1.75
CA ASN A 80 23.07 3.94 -2.74
C ASN A 80 22.77 2.55 -2.17
N LYS A 81 22.70 2.41 -0.84
CA LYS A 81 22.28 1.16 -0.19
C LYS A 81 20.77 1.00 -0.27
N ARG A 82 20.36 -0.26 -0.46
CA ARG A 82 18.96 -0.68 -0.51
C ARG A 82 18.49 -1.15 0.85
N PHE A 83 17.24 -0.83 1.17
CA PHE A 83 16.63 -1.24 2.43
C PHE A 83 15.11 -1.33 2.27
N VAL A 84 14.48 -2.15 3.11
CA VAL A 84 13.02 -2.21 3.25
C VAL A 84 12.64 -1.39 4.49
N PRO A 85 11.84 -0.31 4.35
CA PRO A 85 11.39 0.46 5.51
C PRO A 85 10.42 -0.38 6.36
N ASN A 86 10.24 0.02 7.61
CA ASN A 86 9.14 -0.52 8.41
C ASN A 86 7.78 0.04 7.94
N MET A 87 6.68 -0.63 8.33
CA MET A 87 5.32 -0.24 7.93
C MET A 87 4.96 1.19 8.35
N LYS A 88 5.38 1.63 9.55
CA LYS A 88 5.07 2.97 10.06
C LYS A 88 5.73 4.07 9.21
N SER A 89 7.02 3.95 8.94
CA SER A 89 7.80 4.87 8.10
C SER A 89 7.31 4.82 6.65
N TYR A 90 6.87 3.65 6.19
CA TYR A 90 6.21 3.53 4.90
C TYR A 90 4.93 4.37 4.91
N ILE A 91 3.94 4.09 5.76
CA ILE A 91 2.64 4.78 5.73
C ILE A 91 2.77 6.31 5.97
N MET A 92 3.61 6.73 6.91
CA MET A 92 3.75 8.15 7.30
C MET A 92 4.65 8.95 6.36
N GLY A 93 5.46 8.29 5.52
CA GLY A 93 6.43 8.96 4.66
C GLY A 93 5.75 9.68 3.48
N PRO A 94 5.97 10.99 3.27
CA PRO A 94 5.55 11.68 2.07
C PRO A 94 6.05 10.95 0.82
N HIS A 95 5.18 10.66 -0.12
CA HIS A 95 5.52 9.88 -1.30
C HIS A 95 5.06 10.54 -2.60
N THR A 96 5.81 10.24 -3.65
CA THR A 96 5.41 10.44 -5.04
C THR A 96 5.12 9.06 -5.64
N ILE A 97 4.91 9.00 -6.96
CA ILE A 97 4.62 7.76 -7.67
C ILE A 97 5.73 6.70 -7.49
N THR A 98 7.00 7.12 -7.48
CA THR A 98 8.15 6.18 -7.47
C THR A 98 9.15 6.41 -6.34
N LYS A 99 8.99 7.48 -5.55
CA LYS A 99 9.90 7.82 -4.45
C LYS A 99 9.14 8.03 -3.16
N ARG A 100 9.77 7.73 -2.03
CA ARG A 100 9.22 7.99 -0.70
C ARG A 100 10.28 8.61 0.20
N LYS A 101 9.89 9.62 0.97
CA LYS A 101 10.79 10.27 1.92
C LYS A 101 10.96 9.39 3.15
N LEU A 102 12.13 8.78 3.30
CA LEU A 102 12.45 7.79 4.31
C LEU A 102 13.78 8.12 4.98
N VAL A 103 13.95 7.67 6.23
CA VAL A 103 15.25 7.69 6.91
C VAL A 103 16.01 6.43 6.49
N CYS A 104 17.19 6.61 5.91
CA CYS A 104 18.04 5.49 5.54
C CYS A 104 18.62 4.83 6.80
N PRO A 105 18.45 3.51 7.02
CA PRO A 105 18.99 2.83 8.19
C PRO A 105 20.53 2.69 8.16
N HIS A 106 21.16 2.93 7.00
CA HIS A 106 22.61 2.78 6.84
C HIS A 106 23.39 4.07 7.02
N CYS A 107 22.82 5.22 6.64
CA CYS A 107 23.51 6.52 6.72
C CYS A 107 22.72 7.60 7.49
N GLY A 108 21.50 7.32 7.94
CA GLY A 108 20.67 8.27 8.69
C GLY A 108 20.04 9.38 7.86
N ALA A 109 20.32 9.47 6.56
CA ALA A 109 19.79 10.54 5.70
C ALA A 109 18.26 10.45 5.56
N TYR A 110 17.57 11.57 5.75
CA TYR A 110 16.13 11.70 5.52
C TYR A 110 15.84 12.34 4.15
N LYS A 111 15.72 11.49 3.12
CA LYS A 111 15.62 11.91 1.71
C LYS A 111 14.57 11.08 0.97
N TYR A 112 14.22 11.50 -0.25
CA TYR A 112 13.37 10.72 -1.14
C TYR A 112 14.14 9.53 -1.72
N CYS A 113 13.88 8.35 -1.17
CA CYS A 113 14.45 7.09 -1.63
C CYS A 113 13.62 6.53 -2.79
N LYS A 114 14.29 5.95 -3.80
CA LYS A 114 13.66 5.42 -5.01
C LYS A 114 13.23 3.98 -4.80
N LYS A 115 12.01 3.62 -5.18
CA LYS A 115 11.57 2.23 -5.14
C LYS A 115 12.27 1.41 -6.25
N VAL A 116 12.81 0.26 -5.88
CA VAL A 116 13.49 -0.70 -6.75
C VAL A 116 12.89 -2.08 -6.56
N LEU A 117 12.79 -2.88 -7.62
CA LEU A 117 12.09 -4.18 -7.60
C LEU A 117 12.97 -5.35 -7.11
N THR A 118 14.21 -5.04 -6.73
CA THR A 118 15.20 -6.00 -6.23
C THR A 118 15.69 -5.48 -4.89
N LYS A 119 15.84 -6.37 -3.92
CA LYS A 119 16.31 -6.04 -2.58
C LYS A 119 17.82 -5.85 -2.55
#